data_AF-A0A4E9FH93-F1
#
_entry.id   AF-A0A4E9FH93-F1
#
_cell.length_a   1.000
_cell.length_b   1.000
_cell.length_c   1.000
_cell.angle_alpha   90.00
_cell.angle_beta   90.00
_cell.angle_gamma   90.00
#
_symmetry.space_group_name_H-M   'P 1'
#
loop_
_entity.id
_entity.type
_entity.pdbx_description
1 polymer ?
#
loop_
_entity_poly.entity_id
_entity_poly.type
_entity_poly.pdbx_seq_one_letter_code
_entity_poly.pdbx_strand_id
1 'polypeptide(L)'
;MLAANEEVPAVPGIFDVLRYLENEPVMLNALQEFMNMRQQRDSLLNARLTEVEGRLAEYEGRNAQQEMGEEQDEEEVDKRSAPQEPEFNIEDAEWAPLPENDDEAIG
;
A
#
# COMPACT_ATOMS: atom_id res chain seq x y z
N MET A 1 -8.26 54.77 -28.11
CA MET A 1 -9.50 54.16 -28.61
C MET A 1 -9.31 52.67 -28.60
N LEU A 2 -9.81 51.98 -27.57
CA LEU A 2 -9.88 50.53 -27.55
C LEU A 2 -11.23 50.16 -28.16
N ALA A 3 -11.21 49.37 -29.23
CA ALA A 3 -12.40 48.92 -29.93
C ALA A 3 -13.23 48.03 -29.00
N ALA A 4 -14.18 48.64 -28.29
CA ALA A 4 -15.25 47.93 -27.63
C ALA A 4 -16.21 47.49 -28.73
N ASN A 5 -16.15 46.21 -29.10
CA ASN A 5 -17.21 45.37 -29.67
C ASN A 5 -16.60 44.12 -30.34
N GLU A 6 -15.62 43.49 -29.69
CA GLU A 6 -15.38 42.07 -29.99
C GLU A 6 -16.57 41.32 -29.40
N GLU A 7 -17.63 41.15 -30.20
CA GLU A 7 -18.70 40.20 -29.92
C GLU A 7 -18.03 38.85 -29.68
N VAL A 8 -18.01 38.42 -28.41
CA VAL A 8 -17.53 37.09 -28.05
C VAL A 8 -18.36 36.10 -28.87
N PRO A 9 -17.74 35.33 -29.78
CA PRO A 9 -18.51 34.38 -30.58
C PRO A 9 -19.18 33.42 -29.61
N ALA A 10 -20.52 33.34 -29.72
CA ALA A 10 -21.33 32.48 -28.86
C ALA A 10 -20.79 31.06 -28.97
N VAL A 11 -20.23 30.55 -27.87
CA VAL A 11 -19.69 29.19 -27.82
C VAL A 11 -20.86 28.23 -28.01
N PRO A 12 -20.84 27.38 -29.05
CA PRO A 12 -21.93 26.44 -29.29
C PRO A 12 -22.13 25.54 -28.07
N GLY A 13 -23.37 25.46 -27.60
CA GLY A 13 -23.74 24.59 -26.49
C GLY A 13 -23.91 23.15 -26.96
N ILE A 14 -24.10 22.24 -26.00
CA ILE A 14 -24.37 20.83 -26.32
C ILE A 14 -25.64 20.67 -27.17
N PHE A 15 -26.66 21.52 -26.97
CA PHE A 15 -27.89 21.47 -27.77
C PHE A 15 -27.68 21.90 -29.22
N ASP A 16 -26.71 22.77 -29.51
CA ASP A 16 -26.38 23.14 -30.89
C ASP A 16 -25.71 21.99 -31.62
N VAL A 17 -24.86 21.23 -30.92
CA VAL A 17 -24.27 19.99 -31.43
C VAL A 17 -25.36 18.95 -31.71
N LEU A 18 -26.30 18.76 -30.78
CA LEU A 18 -27.40 17.81 -30.98
C LEU A 18 -28.27 18.18 -32.19
N ARG A 19 -28.62 19.46 -32.35
CA ARG A 19 -29.39 19.96 -33.51
C ARG A 19 -28.63 19.76 -34.83
N TYR A 20 -27.32 19.92 -34.83
CA TYR A 20 -26.49 19.61 -36.00
C TYR A 20 -26.55 18.11 -36.33
N LEU A 21 -26.38 17.26 -35.32
CA LEU A 21 -26.36 15.79 -35.49
C LEU A 21 -27.70 15.19 -35.93
N GLU A 22 -28.82 15.85 -35.65
CA GLU A 22 -30.15 15.42 -36.17
C GLU A 22 -30.15 15.31 -37.70
N ASN A 23 -29.38 16.15 -38.39
CA ASN A 23 -29.29 16.16 -39.85
C ASN A 23 -28.06 15.39 -40.37
N GLU A 24 -27.18 14.93 -39.49
CA GLU A 24 -25.88 14.36 -39.84
C GLU A 24 -25.72 12.93 -39.27
N PRO A 25 -26.39 11.93 -39.87
CA PRO A 25 -26.52 10.58 -39.27
C PRO A 25 -25.19 9.86 -39.10
N VAL A 26 -24.23 10.08 -40.01
CA VAL A 26 -22.88 9.50 -39.93
C VAL A 26 -22.16 10.00 -38.67
N MET A 27 -22.26 11.31 -38.41
CA MET A 27 -21.63 11.92 -37.24
C MET A 27 -22.35 11.52 -35.95
N LEU A 28 -23.69 11.39 -35.99
CA LEU A 28 -24.48 10.91 -34.86
C LEU A 28 -24.07 9.49 -34.48
N ASN A 29 -23.95 8.59 -35.47
CA ASN A 29 -23.51 7.23 -35.24
C ASN A 29 -22.09 7.18 -34.66
N ALA A 30 -21.16 7.97 -35.21
CA ALA A 30 -19.79 8.06 -34.68
C ALA A 30 -19.75 8.54 -33.22
N LEU A 31 -20.58 9.53 -32.85
CA LEU A 31 -20.70 9.99 -31.47
C LEU A 31 -21.26 8.90 -30.56
N GLN A 32 -22.28 8.17 -31.01
CA GLN A 32 -22.85 7.06 -30.25
C GLN A 32 -21.84 5.93 -30.02
N GLU A 33 -21.11 5.54 -31.05
CA GLU A 33 -20.01 4.56 -30.94
C GLU A 33 -18.94 5.03 -29.96
N PHE A 34 -18.53 6.29 -30.04
CA PHE A 34 -17.57 6.87 -29.10
C PHE A 34 -18.07 6.84 -27.65
N MET A 35 -19.32 7.23 -27.40
CA MET A 35 -19.91 7.20 -26.08
C MET A 35 -20.00 5.77 -25.54
N ASN A 36 -20.41 4.80 -26.37
CA ASN A 36 -20.47 3.39 -26.00
C ASN A 36 -19.09 2.85 -25.63
N MET A 37 -18.06 3.14 -26.43
CA MET A 37 -16.69 2.71 -26.16
C MET A 37 -16.14 3.33 -24.87
N ARG A 38 -16.40 4.62 -24.65
CA ARG A 38 -16.04 5.32 -23.41
C ARG A 38 -16.71 4.68 -22.20
N GLN A 39 -18.01 4.43 -22.28
CA GLN A 39 -18.78 3.79 -21.21
C GLN A 39 -18.24 2.39 -20.89
N GLN A 40 -17.99 1.55 -21.89
CA GLN A 40 -17.43 0.21 -21.69
C GLN A 40 -16.06 0.25 -21.01
N ARG A 41 -15.18 1.15 -21.45
CA ARG A 41 -13.86 1.33 -20.86
C ARG A 41 -13.96 1.79 -19.41
N ASP A 42 -14.80 2.78 -19.13
CA ASP A 42 -14.96 3.33 -17.80
C ASP A 42 -15.58 2.28 -16.85
N SER A 43 -16.52 1.45 -17.32
CA SER A 43 -17.03 0.29 -16.58
C SER A 43 -15.94 -0.74 -16.28
N LEU A 44 -15.08 -1.08 -17.24
CA LEU A 44 -13.97 -2.02 -17.04
C LEU A 44 -12.96 -1.49 -16.01
N LEU A 45 -12.61 -0.20 -16.11
CA LEU A 45 -11.69 0.45 -15.17
C LEU A 45 -12.27 0.46 -13.75
N ASN A 46 -13.56 0.77 -13.60
CA ASN A 46 -14.23 0.73 -12.30
C ASN A 46 -14.23 -0.68 -11.71
N ALA A 47 -14.55 -1.70 -12.50
CA ALA A 47 -14.53 -3.09 -12.02
C ALA A 47 -13.12 -3.50 -11.54
N ARG A 48 -12.09 -3.11 -12.29
CA ARG A 48 -10.70 -3.39 -11.92
C ARG A 48 -10.26 -2.62 -10.68
N LEU A 49 -10.72 -1.37 -10.52
CA LEU A 49 -10.47 -0.59 -9.31
C LEU A 49 -11.09 -1.26 -8.09
N THR A 50 -12.36 -1.68 -8.18
CA THR A 50 -13.05 -2.40 -7.11
C THR A 50 -12.35 -3.72 -6.74
N GLU A 51 -11.84 -4.47 -7.72
CA GLU A 51 -11.05 -5.68 -7.45
C GLU A 51 -9.77 -5.37 -6.67
N VAL A 52 -9.04 -4.32 -7.08
CA VAL A 52 -7.80 -3.90 -6.42
C VAL A 52 -8.07 -3.38 -5.01
N GLU A 53 -9.14 -2.59 -4.81
CA GLU A 53 -9.58 -2.12 -3.50
C GLU A 53 -9.94 -3.30 -2.57
N GLY A 54 -10.66 -4.30 -3.09
CA GLY A 54 -10.99 -5.51 -2.33
C GLY A 54 -9.75 -6.30 -1.91
N ARG A 55 -8.82 -6.51 -2.85
CA ARG A 55 -7.54 -7.17 -2.55
C ARG A 55 -6.72 -6.40 -1.53
N LEU A 56 -6.66 -5.07 -1.65
CA LEU A 56 -5.96 -4.22 -0.69
C LEU A 56 -6.56 -4.36 0.71
N ALA A 57 -7.89 -4.31 0.84
CA ALA A 57 -8.57 -4.51 2.12
C ALA A 57 -8.30 -5.90 2.72
N GLU A 58 -8.20 -6.96 1.90
CA GLU A 58 -7.77 -8.28 2.37
C GLU A 58 -6.33 -8.28 2.90
N TYR A 59 -5.41 -7.61 2.22
CA TYR A 59 -4.02 -7.51 2.69
C TYR A 59 -3.91 -6.68 3.96
N GLU A 60 -4.61 -5.55 4.05
CA GLU A 60 -4.66 -4.72 5.26
C GLU A 60 -5.25 -5.49 6.45
N GLY A 61 -6.33 -6.24 6.21
CA GLY A 61 -6.93 -7.10 7.24
C GLY A 61 -6.01 -8.25 7.69
N ARG A 62 -5.24 -8.85 6.77
CA ARG A 62 -4.25 -9.89 7.11
C ARG A 62 -3.04 -9.31 7.86
N ASN A 63 -2.52 -8.16 7.44
CA ASN A 63 -1.40 -7.51 8.10
C ASN A 63 -1.76 -7.14 9.55
N ALA A 64 -2.96 -6.59 9.78
CA ALA A 64 -3.43 -6.29 11.13
C ALA A 64 -3.56 -7.53 12.04
N GLN A 65 -3.89 -8.70 11.47
CA GLN A 65 -3.92 -9.96 12.22
C GLN A 65 -2.52 -10.51 12.52
N GLN A 66 -1.58 -10.34 11.59
CA GLN A 66 -0.19 -10.75 11.78
C GLN A 66 0.51 -9.88 12.82
N GLU A 67 0.35 -8.55 12.77
CA GLU A 67 0.90 -7.63 13.77
C GLU A 67 0.41 -7.98 15.19
N MET A 68 -0.89 -8.28 15.37
CA MET A 68 -1.41 -8.73 16.67
C MET A 68 -0.84 -10.07 17.14
N GLY A 69 -0.45 -10.97 16.22
CA GLY A 69 0.20 -12.24 16.54
C GLY A 69 1.66 -12.05 16.93
N GLU A 70 2.38 -11.21 16.18
CA GLU A 70 3.77 -10.86 16.43
C GLU A 70 3.93 -10.10 17.76
N GLU A 71 3.04 -9.15 18.09
CA GLU A 71 3.04 -8.47 19.40
C GLU A 71 2.83 -9.46 20.57
N GLN A 72 2.00 -10.49 20.39
CA GLN A 72 1.80 -11.54 21.39
C GLN A 72 3.03 -12.43 21.55
N ASP A 73 3.66 -12.82 20.44
CA ASP A 73 4.87 -13.63 20.45
C ASP A 73 6.04 -12.84 21.06
N GLU A 74 6.16 -11.54 20.76
CA GLU A 74 7.17 -10.65 21.35
C GLU A 74 6.96 -10.47 22.86
N GLU A 75 5.72 -10.27 23.32
CA GLU A 75 5.42 -10.24 24.77
C GLU A 75 5.72 -11.59 25.46
N GLU A 76 5.47 -12.72 24.81
CA GLU A 76 5.76 -14.04 25.38
C GLU A 76 7.26 -14.31 25.43
N VAL A 77 7.99 -13.92 24.39
CA VAL A 77 9.46 -14.01 24.33
C VAL A 77 10.09 -13.07 25.34
N ASP A 78 9.61 -11.85 25.54
CA ASP A 78 10.13 -10.92 26.55
C ASP A 78 9.94 -11.49 27.97
N LYS A 79 8.78 -12.11 28.26
CA LYS A 79 8.56 -12.82 29.54
C LYS A 79 9.45 -14.04 29.73
N ARG A 80 9.72 -14.79 28.66
CA ARG A 80 10.61 -15.98 28.70
C ARG A 80 12.09 -15.60 28.69
N SER A 81 12.43 -14.39 28.25
CA SER A 81 13.79 -13.93 28.02
C SER A 81 14.29 -12.94 29.05
N ALA A 82 13.57 -12.67 30.14
CA ALA A 82 14.22 -12.10 31.33
C ALA A 82 15.19 -13.17 31.84
N PRO A 83 16.49 -13.12 31.49
CA PRO A 83 17.44 -14.07 32.01
C PRO A 83 17.57 -13.63 33.46
N GLN A 84 17.06 -14.42 34.40
CA GLN A 84 17.51 -14.27 35.76
C GLN A 84 19.02 -14.38 35.67
N GLU A 85 19.72 -13.28 35.98
CA GLU A 85 21.17 -13.32 36.11
C GLU A 85 21.47 -14.52 37.00
N PRO A 86 22.25 -15.51 36.52
CA PRO A 86 22.54 -16.68 37.33
C PRO A 86 23.07 -16.17 38.66
N GLU A 87 22.37 -16.48 39.75
CA GLU A 87 22.78 -16.08 41.09
C GLU A 87 24.23 -16.53 41.25
N PHE A 88 25.15 -15.55 41.29
CA PHE A 88 26.57 -15.84 41.39
C PHE A 88 26.83 -16.41 42.78
N ASN A 89 26.90 -17.74 42.86
CA ASN A 89 27.23 -18.41 44.09
C ASN A 89 28.73 -18.22 44.38
N ILE A 90 29.03 -17.35 45.34
CA ILE A 90 30.41 -17.08 45.79
C ILE A 90 31.09 -18.38 46.25
N GLU A 91 30.34 -19.34 46.82
CA GLU A 91 30.93 -20.62 47.26
C GLU A 91 31.46 -21.47 46.11
N ASP A 92 30.85 -21.41 44.91
CA ASP A 92 31.34 -22.16 43.75
C ASP A 92 32.61 -21.53 43.14
N ALA A 93 32.79 -20.22 43.30
CA ALA A 93 33.98 -19.52 42.80
C ALA A 93 35.25 -19.90 43.56
N GLU A 94 35.14 -20.34 44.82
CA GLU A 94 36.28 -20.79 45.63
C GLU A 94 36.86 -22.14 45.15
N TRP A 95 36.11 -22.89 44.34
CA TRP A 95 36.52 -24.21 43.83
C TRP A 95 37.00 -24.20 42.38
N ALA A 96 37.07 -23.03 41.73
CA ALA A 96 37.60 -22.96 40.37
C ALA A 96 39.05 -23.47 40.36
N PRO A 97 39.37 -24.56 39.63
CA PRO A 97 40.71 -25.10 39.60
C PRO A 97 41.66 -24.05 39.03
N LEU A 98 42.69 -23.70 39.81
CA LEU A 98 43.76 -22.85 39.32
C LEU A 98 44.44 -23.58 38.15
N PRO A 99 44.74 -22.90 37.04
CA PRO A 99 45.47 -23.53 35.94
C PRO A 99 46.80 -24.05 36.49
N GLU A 100 47.07 -25.33 36.22
CA GLU A 100 48.36 -25.95 36.50
C GLU A 100 49.41 -25.13 35.76
N ASN A 101 50.32 -24.50 36.51
CA ASN A 101 51.43 -23.78 35.93
C ASN A 101 52.27 -24.79 35.15
N ASP A 102 52.18 -24.76 33.82
CA ASP A 102 53.16 -25.31 32.89
C ASP A 102 54.46 -24.48 33.00
N ASP A 103 55.08 -24.52 34.18
CA ASP A 103 56.40 -23.98 34.46
C ASP A 103 57.38 -25.15 34.65
N GLU A 104 57.48 -26.00 33.64
CA GLU A 104 58.74 -26.72 33.39
C GLU A 104 59.53 -25.91 32.35
N ALA A 105 60.06 -24.79 32.84
CA ALA A 105 61.05 -23.98 32.15
C ALA A 105 62.35 -24.78 31.96
N ILE A 106 62.55 -25.26 30.73
CA ILE A 106 63.80 -25.31 29.95
C ILE A 106 65.11 -25.23 30.75
N GLY A 107 65.84 -26.35 30.82
CA GLY A 107 67.25 -26.43 31.24
C GLY A 107 67.93 -27.70 30.75
#